data_AF-A0A9W9KIH0-F1
#
_entry.id   AF-A0A9W9KIH0-F1
#
_cell.length_a   1.000
_cell.length_b   1.000
_cell.length_c   1.000
_cell.angle_alpha   90.00
_cell.angle_beta   90.00
_cell.angle_gamma   90.00
#
_symmetry.space_group_name_H-M   'P 1'
#
loop_
_entity.id
_entity.type
_entity.pdbx_description
1 polymer ?
#
loop_
_entity_poly.entity_id
_entity_poly.type
_entity_poly.pdbx_seq_one_letter_code
_entity_poly.pdbx_strand_id
1 'polypeptide(L)'
;MVLLQVLHAKSSNVFDYQTIFDQITYMNKEKKEAEIHLLSIKQGSDSLTGYIARFDDMLDDIRTKNLSDSEKISAFRRGVHSKVGIRLNECASLPETYQELLCIVQGLSGLPEFYEDQKYH
;
A
#
# COMPACT_ATOMS: atom_id res chain seq x y z
N MET A 1 -20.33 12.43 11.78
CA MET A 1 -20.61 12.31 13.24
C MET A 1 -20.95 10.85 13.59
N VAL A 2 -20.01 9.91 13.47
CA VAL A 2 -20.23 8.45 13.70
C VAL A 2 -19.51 7.95 14.97
N LEU A 3 -18.51 8.68 15.44
CA LEU A 3 -17.71 8.34 16.63
C LEU A 3 -18.51 8.29 17.94
N LEU A 4 -19.60 9.07 18.07
CA LEU A 4 -20.39 9.14 19.31
C LEU A 4 -21.24 7.88 19.56
N GLN A 5 -21.76 7.25 18.50
CA GLN A 5 -22.64 6.08 18.64
C GLN A 5 -21.86 4.81 18.99
N VAL A 6 -20.65 4.66 18.45
CA VAL A 6 -19.73 3.55 18.79
C VAL A 6 -19.19 3.68 20.22
N LEU A 7 -18.87 4.89 20.67
CA LEU A 7 -18.47 5.15 22.06
C LEU A 7 -19.60 4.84 23.06
N HIS A 8 -20.84 5.18 22.72
CA HIS A 8 -22.01 4.87 23.54
C HIS A 8 -22.32 3.36 23.57
N ALA A 9 -22.21 2.66 22.44
CA ALA A 9 -22.40 1.20 22.36
C ALA A 9 -21.34 0.40 23.15
N LYS A 10 -20.09 0.90 23.19
CA LYS A 10 -19.02 0.32 24.01
C LYS A 10 -19.30 0.43 25.52
N SER A 11 -20.07 1.44 25.94
CA SER A 11 -20.48 1.64 27.34
C SER A 11 -21.65 0.74 27.77
N SER A 12 -22.47 0.26 26.83
CA SER A 12 -23.72 -0.47 27.12
C SER A 12 -23.63 -1.98 26.92
N ASN A 13 -22.51 -2.50 26.39
CA ASN A 13 -22.27 -3.93 26.11
C ASN A 13 -23.35 -4.60 25.24
N VAL A 14 -24.12 -3.80 24.50
CA VAL A 14 -25.06 -4.24 23.48
C VAL A 14 -24.42 -3.89 22.15
N PHE A 15 -23.61 -4.82 21.65
CA PHE A 15 -23.09 -4.72 20.30
C PHE A 15 -24.23 -5.04 19.34
N ASP A 16 -24.87 -4.01 18.82
CA ASP A 16 -25.81 -4.17 17.72
C ASP A 16 -25.04 -4.73 16.52
N TYR A 17 -25.28 -6.02 16.25
CA TYR A 17 -24.63 -6.76 15.16
C TYR A 17 -24.81 -6.04 13.81
N GLN A 18 -25.93 -5.35 13.63
CA GLN A 18 -26.20 -4.58 12.43
C GLN A 18 -25.22 -3.41 12.29
N THR A 19 -24.99 -2.67 13.38
CA THR A 19 -24.02 -1.57 13.40
C THR A 19 -22.59 -2.06 13.14
N ILE A 20 -22.18 -3.20 13.71
CA ILE A 20 -20.86 -3.80 13.43
C ILE A 20 -20.75 -4.23 11.97
N PHE A 21 -21.79 -4.86 11.44
CA PHE A 21 -21.84 -5.33 10.05
C PHE A 21 -21.76 -4.17 9.06
N ASP A 22 -22.49 -3.08 9.31
CA ASP A 22 -22.46 -1.88 8.49
C ASP A 22 -21.08 -1.21 8.54
N GLN A 23 -20.44 -1.18 9.71
CA GLN A 23 -19.08 -0.66 9.87
C GLN A 23 -18.05 -1.49 9.09
N ILE A 24 -18.11 -2.83 9.18
CA ILE A 24 -17.24 -3.73 8.42
C ILE A 24 -17.46 -3.54 6.91
N THR A 25 -18.71 -3.43 6.48
CA THR A 25 -19.08 -3.22 5.08
C THR A 25 -18.53 -1.91 4.55
N TYR A 26 -18.64 -0.83 5.34
CA TYR A 26 -18.08 0.47 5.03
C TYR A 26 -16.55 0.42 4.90
N MET A 27 -15.84 -0.13 5.89
CA MET A 27 -14.38 -0.25 5.85
C MET A 27 -13.89 -1.09 4.67
N ASN A 28 -14.59 -2.18 4.35
CA ASN A 28 -14.27 -3.01 3.20
C ASN A 28 -14.46 -2.27 1.87
N LYS A 29 -15.48 -1.42 1.76
CA LYS A 29 -15.68 -0.56 0.58
C LYS A 29 -14.55 0.45 0.44
N GLU A 30 -14.21 1.16 1.52
CA GLU A 30 -13.13 2.15 1.48
C GLU A 30 -11.78 1.52 1.14
N LYS A 31 -11.51 0.30 1.64
CA LYS A 31 -10.31 -0.48 1.31
C LYS A 31 -10.26 -0.82 -0.18
N LYS A 32 -11.36 -1.32 -0.76
CA LYS A 32 -11.43 -1.63 -2.20
C LYS A 32 -11.21 -0.39 -3.07
N GLU A 33 -11.78 0.75 -2.68
CA GLU A 33 -11.54 2.01 -3.40
C GLU A 33 -10.05 2.38 -3.37
N ALA A 34 -9.39 2.25 -2.22
CA ALA A 34 -7.95 2.50 -2.09
C ALA A 34 -7.11 1.60 -3.00
N GLU A 35 -7.45 0.31 -3.07
CA GLU A 35 -6.79 -0.65 -3.95
C GLU A 35 -6.95 -0.25 -5.44
N ILE A 36 -8.15 0.17 -5.84
CA ILE A 36 -8.41 0.65 -7.20
C ILE A 36 -7.57 1.89 -7.51
N HIS A 37 -7.49 2.83 -6.55
CA HIS A 37 -6.66 4.03 -6.69
C HIS A 37 -5.17 3.69 -6.83
N LEU A 38 -4.64 2.75 -6.03
CA LEU A 38 -3.26 2.27 -6.18
C LEU A 38 -3.00 1.63 -7.54
N LEU A 39 -3.91 0.77 -8.00
CA LEU A 39 -3.80 0.08 -9.30
C LEU A 39 -3.87 1.04 -10.50
N SER A 40 -4.41 2.24 -10.30
CA SER A 40 -4.45 3.26 -11.34
C SER A 40 -3.08 3.91 -11.59
N ILE A 41 -2.16 3.85 -10.62
CA ILE A 41 -0.82 4.44 -10.74
C ILE A 41 0.06 3.52 -11.60
N LYS A 42 0.45 4.03 -12.77
CA LYS A 42 1.37 3.37 -13.68
C LYS A 42 2.64 4.19 -13.83
N GLN A 43 3.76 3.50 -14.06
CA GLN A 43 5.05 4.14 -14.29
C GLN A 43 5.03 4.98 -15.58
N GLY A 44 4.33 4.54 -16.62
CA GLY A 44 4.24 5.28 -17.89
C GLY A 44 5.63 5.56 -18.48
N SER A 45 5.92 6.83 -18.77
CA SER A 45 7.22 7.31 -19.24
C SER A 45 8.15 7.81 -18.13
N ASP A 46 7.73 7.73 -16.87
CA ASP A 46 8.51 8.28 -15.76
C ASP A 46 9.69 7.40 -15.38
N SER A 47 10.70 8.06 -14.79
CA SER A 47 11.80 7.37 -14.13
C SER A 47 11.26 6.46 -13.01
N LEU A 48 11.96 5.36 -12.76
CA LEU A 48 11.57 4.40 -11.73
C LEU A 48 11.50 5.08 -10.34
N THR A 49 12.45 5.96 -10.04
CA THR A 49 12.47 6.75 -8.79
C THR A 49 11.26 7.68 -8.68
N GLY A 50 10.89 8.38 -9.78
CA GLY A 50 9.71 9.24 -9.80
C GLY A 50 8.40 8.46 -9.63
N TYR A 51 8.34 7.23 -10.16
CA TYR A 51 7.21 6.34 -9.94
C TYR A 51 7.14 5.85 -8.49
N ILE A 52 8.26 5.44 -7.88
CA ILE A 52 8.32 5.01 -6.48
C ILE A 52 7.84 6.13 -5.56
N ALA A 53 8.35 7.35 -5.72
CA ALA A 53 7.94 8.49 -4.89
C ALA A 53 6.44 8.75 -4.94
N ARG A 54 5.83 8.78 -6.14
CA ARG A 54 4.37 8.96 -6.27
C ARG A 54 3.57 7.79 -5.71
N PHE A 55 4.11 6.58 -5.79
CA PHE A 55 3.48 5.40 -5.23
C PHE A 55 3.52 5.47 -3.69
N ASP A 56 4.63 5.92 -3.11
CA ASP A 56 4.80 6.14 -1.67
C ASP A 56 3.89 7.27 -1.16
N ASP A 57 3.79 8.39 -1.89
CA ASP A 57 2.86 9.48 -1.55
C ASP A 57 1.40 8.97 -1.50
N MET A 58 0.99 8.18 -2.50
CA MET A 58 -0.34 7.57 -2.50
C MET A 58 -0.51 6.55 -1.36
N LEU A 59 0.53 5.80 -1.01
CA LEU A 59 0.50 4.88 0.13
C LEU A 59 0.33 5.63 1.46
N ASP A 60 0.92 6.82 1.61
CA ASP A 60 0.76 7.63 2.82
C ASP A 60 -0.66 8.23 2.90
N ASP A 61 -1.21 8.69 1.77
CA ASP A 61 -2.59 9.20 1.68
C ASP A 61 -3.63 8.14 2.10
N ILE A 62 -3.38 6.87 1.79
CA ILE A 62 -4.27 5.75 2.13
C ILE A 62 -3.80 4.94 3.33
N ARG A 63 -2.80 5.43 4.09
CA ARG A 63 -2.19 4.72 5.23
C ARG A 63 -3.21 4.28 6.28
N THR A 64 -4.31 5.02 6.39
CA THR A 64 -5.44 4.72 7.30
C THR A 64 -6.28 3.51 6.89
N LYS A 65 -6.12 3.00 5.66
CA LYS A 65 -6.98 1.97 5.06
C LYS A 65 -6.45 0.53 5.18
N ASN A 66 -5.39 0.30 5.96
CA ASN A 66 -4.85 -1.02 6.32
C ASN A 66 -4.65 -1.98 5.13
N LEU A 67 -3.98 -1.51 4.07
CA LEU A 67 -3.55 -2.38 2.97
C LEU A 67 -2.40 -3.28 3.45
N SER A 68 -2.53 -4.57 3.16
CA SER A 68 -1.48 -5.57 3.40
C SER A 68 -0.31 -5.37 2.45
N ASP A 69 0.89 -5.77 2.86
CA ASP A 69 2.07 -5.63 1.99
C ASP A 69 1.96 -6.47 0.71
N SER A 70 1.26 -7.61 0.75
CA SER A 70 0.91 -8.38 -0.44
C SER A 70 0.10 -7.55 -1.45
N GLU A 71 -0.87 -6.75 -0.98
CA GLU A 71 -1.68 -5.89 -1.85
C GLU A 71 -0.80 -4.78 -2.46
N LYS A 72 0.05 -4.13 -1.66
CA LYS A 72 0.99 -3.10 -2.12
C LYS A 72 1.97 -3.64 -3.17
N ILE A 73 2.57 -4.80 -2.92
CA ILE A 73 3.51 -5.47 -3.84
C ILE A 73 2.81 -5.82 -5.15
N SER A 74 1.58 -6.34 -5.09
CA SER A 74 0.81 -6.70 -6.28
C SER A 74 0.46 -5.48 -7.14
N ALA A 75 0.10 -4.36 -6.49
CA ALA A 75 -0.22 -3.10 -7.16
C ALA A 75 1.03 -2.49 -7.81
N PHE A 76 2.16 -2.48 -7.09
CA PHE A 76 3.44 -2.02 -7.61
C PHE A 76 3.87 -2.83 -8.83
N ARG A 77 3.84 -4.17 -8.75
CA ARG A 77 4.20 -5.06 -9.87
C ARG A 77 3.35 -4.83 -11.12
N ARG A 78 2.07 -4.50 -10.96
CA ARG A 78 1.16 -4.19 -12.08
C ARG A 78 1.40 -2.79 -12.68
N GLY A 79 1.87 -1.84 -11.88
CA GLY A 79 2.10 -0.45 -12.31
C GLY A 79 3.49 -0.23 -12.94
N VAL A 80 4.48 -1.05 -12.60
CA VAL A 80 5.86 -0.94 -13.10
C VAL A 80 5.98 -1.30 -14.59
N HIS A 81 6.89 -0.62 -15.29
CA HIS A 81 7.18 -0.84 -16.70
C HIS A 81 7.68 -2.26 -16.99
N SER A 82 7.32 -2.82 -18.15
CA SER A 82 7.55 -4.21 -18.52
C SER A 82 9.00 -4.68 -18.33
N LYS A 83 10.00 -3.85 -18.65
CA LYS A 83 11.42 -4.21 -18.46
C LYS A 83 11.81 -4.46 -17.00
N VAL A 84 11.33 -3.63 -16.07
CA VAL A 84 11.62 -3.81 -14.62
C VAL A 84 10.72 -4.90 -14.05
N GLY A 85 9.47 -5.00 -14.51
CA GLY A 85 8.56 -6.09 -14.16
C GLY A 85 9.07 -7.48 -14.57
N ILE A 86 9.70 -7.61 -15.74
CA ILE A 86 10.34 -8.86 -16.20
C ILE A 86 11.49 -9.23 -15.26
N ARG A 87 12.40 -8.30 -14.94
CA ARG A 87 13.50 -8.55 -14.00
C ARG A 87 13.01 -8.89 -12.59
N LEU A 88 11.94 -8.24 -12.12
CA LEU A 88 11.28 -8.54 -10.86
C LEU A 88 10.68 -9.95 -10.81
N ASN A 89 10.16 -10.44 -11.93
CA ASN A 89 9.63 -11.81 -12.03
C ASN A 89 10.74 -12.86 -12.17
N GLU A 90 11.91 -12.47 -12.68
CA GLU A 90 13.11 -13.30 -12.74
C GLU A 90 13.83 -13.39 -11.38
N CYS A 91 13.61 -12.43 -10.47
CA CYS A 91 14.09 -12.52 -9.10
C CYS A 91 13.38 -13.67 -8.35
N ALA A 92 14.15 -14.70 -7.99
CA ALA A 92 13.68 -15.89 -7.28
C ALA A 92 13.21 -15.61 -5.83
N SER A 93 13.59 -14.46 -5.26
CA SER A 93 13.07 -14.00 -3.96
C SER A 93 11.74 -13.26 -4.17
N LEU A 94 10.63 -13.88 -3.77
CA LEU A 94 9.39 -13.14 -3.58
C LEU A 94 9.55 -12.27 -2.32
N PRO A 95 9.55 -10.93 -2.44
CA PRO A 95 9.60 -10.08 -1.26
C PRO A 95 8.34 -10.30 -0.44
N GLU A 96 8.50 -10.46 0.88
CA GLU A 96 7.39 -10.57 1.82
C GLU A 96 6.91 -9.17 2.22
N THR A 97 7.82 -8.20 2.22
CA THR A 97 7.54 -6.81 2.62
C THR A 97 7.75 -5.84 1.45
N TYR A 98 6.95 -4.76 1.42
CA TYR A 98 7.10 -3.70 0.42
C TYR A 98 8.51 -3.06 0.43
N GLN A 99 9.14 -2.97 1.61
CA GLN A 99 10.49 -2.43 1.75
C GLN A 99 11.57 -3.32 1.10
N GLU A 100 11.42 -4.64 1.19
CA GLU A 100 12.32 -5.59 0.50
C GLU A 100 12.17 -5.48 -1.02
N LEU A 101 10.94 -5.31 -1.50
CA LEU A 101 10.67 -5.06 -2.91
C LEU A 101 11.41 -3.81 -3.39
N LEU A 102 11.37 -2.70 -2.64
CA LEU A 102 12.07 -1.48 -3.00
C LEU A 102 13.59 -1.69 -3.08
N CYS A 103 14.18 -2.42 -2.12
CA CYS A 103 15.60 -2.75 -2.13
C CYS A 103 16.00 -3.56 -3.38
N ILE A 104 15.20 -4.56 -3.74
CA ILE A 104 15.42 -5.38 -4.96
C ILE A 104 15.30 -4.50 -6.21
N VAL A 105 14.28 -3.65 -6.28
CA VAL A 105 14.02 -2.78 -7.43
C VAL A 105 15.14 -1.76 -7.62
N GLN A 106 15.65 -1.17 -6.53
CA GLN A 106 16.78 -0.27 -6.55
C GLN A 106 18.06 -0.99 -7.03
N GLY A 107 18.36 -2.18 -6.50
CA GLY A 107 19.49 -3.00 -6.95
C GLY A 107 19.41 -3.41 -8.43
N LEU A 108 18.21 -3.75 -8.92
CA LEU A 108 17.98 -4.09 -10.34
C LEU A 108 18.11 -2.91 -11.30
N SER A 109 17.93 -1.69 -10.79
CA SER A 109 18.03 -0.44 -11.55
C SER A 109 19.45 0.14 -11.61
N GLY A 110 20.39 -0.39 -10.81
CA GLY A 110 21.76 0.09 -10.73
C GLY A 110 21.91 1.45 -10.04
N LEU A 111 20.88 1.89 -9.29
CA LEU A 111 20.92 3.11 -8.50
C LEU A 111 21.53 2.82 -7.12
N PRO A 112 22.46 3.67 -6.62
CA PRO A 112 23.01 3.51 -5.28
C PRO A 112 21.93 3.74 -4.21
N GLU A 113 22.00 2.94 -3.15
CA GLU A 113 21.10 2.90 -1.99
C GLU A 113 20.80 4.29 -1.43
N PHE A 114 19.57 4.76 -1.57
CA PHE A 114 19.04 5.90 -0.82
C PHE A 114 18.08 5.38 0.26
N TYR A 115 18.61 4.65 1.24
CA TYR A 115 17.91 4.34 2.49
C TYR A 115 18.87 4.14 3.69
N GLU A 116 20.06 4.74 3.65
CA GLU A 116 20.84 5.00 4.87
C GLU A 116 20.78 6.50 5.16
N ASP A 117 19.75 6.98 5.86
CA ASP A 117 19.84 8.16 6.75
C ASP A 117 18.50 8.50 7.42
N GLN A 118 17.92 7.55 8.18
CA GLN A 118 17.00 7.90 9.29
C GLN A 118 17.34 7.12 10.56
N LYS A 119 18.62 7.10 10.91
CA LYS A 119 19.06 6.89 12.29
C LYS A 119 19.66 8.22 12.74
N TYR A 120 19.17 8.73 13.88
CA TYR A 120 19.52 10.00 14.54
C TYR A 120 18.73 11.25 14.10
N HIS A 121 17.58 11.49 14.74
CA HIS A 121 17.49 12.57 15.74
C HIS A 121 16.29 12.42 16.67
#